data_AF-A0A8S4E2A9-F1
#
_entry.id   AF-A0A8S4E2A9-F1
#
_cell.length_a   1.000
_cell.length_b   1.000
_cell.length_c   1.000
_cell.angle_alpha   90.00
_cell.angle_beta   90.00
_cell.angle_gamma   90.00
#
_symmetry.space_group_name_H-M   'P 1'
#
loop_
_entity.id
_entity.type
_entity.pdbx_description
1 polymer ?
#
loop_
_entity_poly.entity_id
_entity_poly.type
_entity_poly.pdbx_seq_one_letter_code
_entity_poly.pdbx_strand_id
1 'polypeptide(L)'
;MQSLHLQLTPLPDHKDTWPHEDLQVMEKFFDQRVAISPYRATALQGWARIWGAPGAALPSLVNLMRAELAPPPNALWALQWALRIPPAAPQIVPAGQPAVLLAKNKILFFICLTRGETQLVLPLVYDMQQNNTQLADKRDTQPHLLAVNLHLKRFSEFNQNHTECTLWPAVRDLLTNFALPQDAAPAAAPPPT
;
A
#
# COMPACT_ATOMS: atom_id res chain seq x y z
N MET A 1 6.42 30.93 1.03
CA MET A 1 5.93 29.79 1.83
C MET A 1 7.14 28.94 2.19
N GLN A 2 7.24 28.44 3.42
CA GLN A 2 8.33 27.55 3.81
C GLN A 2 7.98 26.13 3.33
N SER A 3 8.86 25.51 2.56
CA SER A 3 8.77 24.10 2.14
C SER A 3 9.93 23.31 2.76
N LEU A 4 9.67 22.05 3.07
CA LEU A 4 10.69 21.11 3.56
C LEU A 4 11.00 20.17 2.40
N HIS A 5 12.28 20.05 2.06
CA HIS A 5 12.76 19.15 1.01
C HIS A 5 13.67 18.07 1.59
N LEU A 6 13.64 16.89 0.98
CA LEU A 6 14.51 15.78 1.34
C LEU A 6 15.55 15.57 0.22
N GLN A 7 16.80 15.36 0.60
CA GLN A 7 17.84 14.89 -0.30
C GLN A 7 18.52 13.66 0.31
N LEU A 8 18.61 12.58 -0.46
CA LEU A 8 19.18 11.31 -0.04
C LEU A 8 20.55 11.12 -0.71
N THR A 9 21.53 10.71 0.09
CA THR A 9 22.87 10.39 -0.41
C THR A 9 23.27 9.03 0.17
N PRO A 10 23.52 8.01 -0.67
CA PRO A 10 24.01 6.72 -0.20
C PRO A 10 25.32 6.89 0.54
N LEU A 11 25.47 6.14 1.64
CA LEU A 11 26.76 6.04 2.32
C LEU A 11 27.80 5.41 1.39
N PRO A 12 29.10 5.76 1.51
CA PRO A 12 30.15 5.25 0.64
C PRO A 12 30.19 3.72 0.52
N ASP A 13 29.93 3.02 1.64
CA ASP A 13 29.95 1.56 1.73
C ASP A 13 28.66 0.89 1.22
N HIS A 14 27.64 1.69 0.88
CA HIS A 14 26.30 1.24 0.48
C HIS A 14 25.85 1.80 -0.87
N LYS A 15 26.79 2.25 -1.71
CA LYS A 15 26.48 2.86 -3.01
C LYS A 15 25.62 1.97 -3.92
N ASP A 16 25.80 0.65 -3.83
CA ASP A 16 25.07 -0.31 -4.67
C ASP A 16 23.77 -0.83 -4.02
N THR A 17 23.45 -0.37 -2.80
CA THR A 17 22.26 -0.86 -2.06
C THR A 17 20.95 -0.26 -2.60
N TRP A 18 21.00 0.97 -3.12
CA TRP A 18 19.81 1.68 -3.61
C TRP A 18 20.06 2.23 -5.01
N PRO A 19 19.28 1.78 -6.02
CA PRO A 19 19.27 2.40 -7.33
C PRO A 19 18.95 3.90 -7.24
N HIS A 20 19.58 4.72 -8.08
CA HIS A 20 19.34 6.17 -8.07
C HIS A 20 17.86 6.52 -8.33
N GLU A 21 17.18 5.72 -9.15
CA GLU A 21 15.74 5.88 -9.41
C GLU A 21 14.90 5.73 -8.13
N ASP A 22 15.23 4.77 -7.27
CA ASP A 22 14.52 4.57 -6.01
C ASP A 22 14.71 5.77 -5.07
N LEU A 23 15.91 6.34 -5.00
CA LEU A 23 16.18 7.55 -4.22
C LEU A 23 15.34 8.74 -4.71
N GLN A 24 15.29 8.95 -6.03
CA GLN A 24 14.46 10.00 -6.62
C GLN A 24 12.97 9.82 -6.32
N VAL A 25 12.48 8.57 -6.34
CA VAL A 25 11.09 8.24 -5.95
C VAL A 25 10.85 8.64 -4.49
N MET A 26 11.76 8.30 -3.57
CA MET A 26 11.62 8.64 -2.15
C MET A 26 11.61 10.15 -1.91
N GLU A 27 12.52 10.90 -2.54
CA GLU A 27 12.60 12.36 -2.46
C GLU A 27 11.32 13.02 -3.01
N LYS A 28 10.89 12.62 -4.21
CA LYS A 28 9.67 13.14 -4.83
C LYS A 28 8.43 12.80 -4.01
N PHE A 29 8.35 11.61 -3.44
CA PHE A 29 7.25 11.21 -2.57
C PHE A 29 7.22 12.06 -1.30
N PHE A 30 8.39 12.31 -0.70
CA PHE A 30 8.50 13.17 0.47
C PHE A 30 7.93 14.56 0.20
N ASP A 31 8.35 15.20 -0.89
CA ASP A 31 7.92 16.54 -1.26
C ASP A 31 6.41 16.59 -1.59
N GLN A 32 5.88 15.55 -2.23
CA GLN A 32 4.49 15.54 -2.72
C GLN A 32 3.46 14.96 -1.75
N ARG A 33 3.87 14.23 -0.71
CA ARG A 33 2.96 13.54 0.22
C ARG A 33 3.29 13.73 1.69
N VAL A 34 4.55 13.97 2.05
CA VAL A 34 4.98 14.09 3.45
C VAL A 34 5.08 15.55 3.86
N ALA A 35 5.85 16.35 3.13
CA ALA A 35 6.12 17.75 3.40
C ALA A 35 5.10 18.71 2.78
N ILE A 36 3.84 18.27 2.68
CA ILE A 36 2.76 19.05 2.08
C ILE A 36 2.11 20.02 3.07
N SER A 37 1.61 21.14 2.56
CA SER A 37 0.81 22.09 3.33
C SER A 37 -0.66 21.61 3.45
N PRO A 38 -1.30 21.71 4.63
CA PRO A 38 -0.72 22.10 5.92
C PRO A 38 0.17 20.99 6.47
N TYR A 39 1.36 21.34 6.94
CA TYR A 39 2.33 20.37 7.46
C TYR A 39 1.78 19.61 8.68
N ARG A 40 1.97 18.29 8.68
CA ARG A 40 1.51 17.41 9.75
C ARG A 40 2.68 16.56 10.24
N ALA A 41 3.14 16.81 11.46
CA ALA A 41 4.22 16.03 12.07
C ALA A 41 3.95 14.52 12.08
N THR A 42 2.68 14.10 12.21
CA THR A 42 2.31 12.68 12.18
C THR A 42 2.45 12.03 10.80
N ALA A 43 2.36 12.80 9.70
CA ALA A 43 2.67 12.28 8.37
C ALA A 43 4.18 12.05 8.20
N LEU A 44 5.00 12.98 8.69
CA LEU A 44 6.46 12.78 8.77
C LEU A 44 6.82 11.56 9.62
N GLN A 45 6.19 11.40 10.80
CA GLN A 45 6.41 10.22 11.64
C GLN A 45 5.98 8.92 10.94
N GLY A 46 4.85 8.93 10.23
CA GLY A 46 4.40 7.79 9.43
C GLY A 46 5.41 7.41 8.37
N TRP A 47 5.92 8.40 7.64
CA TRP A 47 6.97 8.18 6.65
C TRP A 47 8.29 7.71 7.29
N ALA A 48 8.72 8.32 8.39
CA ALA A 48 9.95 7.95 9.09
C ALA A 48 9.93 6.50 9.60
N ARG A 49 8.75 5.99 10.02
CA ARG A 49 8.58 4.61 10.46
C ARG A 49 8.81 3.58 9.37
N ILE A 50 8.63 3.93 8.09
CA ILE A 50 8.89 3.03 6.95
C ILE A 50 10.33 2.52 6.99
N TRP A 51 11.28 3.40 7.34
CA TRP A 51 12.71 3.09 7.36
C TRP A 51 13.15 2.18 8.50
N GLY A 52 12.26 1.91 9.47
CA GLY A 52 12.46 0.87 10.48
C GLY A 52 12.07 -0.52 10.00
N ALA A 53 11.47 -0.66 8.81
CA ALA A 53 11.08 -1.96 8.28
C ALA A 53 12.32 -2.79 7.89
N PRO A 54 12.24 -4.13 7.96
CA PRO A 54 13.34 -4.97 7.52
C PRO A 54 13.71 -4.75 6.05
N GLY A 55 15.00 -4.88 5.74
CA GLY A 55 15.54 -4.58 4.42
C GLY A 55 14.81 -5.25 3.26
N ALA A 56 14.36 -6.49 3.44
CA ALA A 56 13.59 -7.23 2.43
C ALA A 56 12.26 -6.56 2.04
N ALA A 57 11.64 -5.77 2.93
CA ALA A 57 10.38 -5.08 2.67
C ALA A 57 10.56 -3.69 2.05
N LEU A 58 11.74 -3.06 2.22
CA LEU A 58 11.97 -1.68 1.79
C LEU A 58 11.76 -1.49 0.27
N PRO A 59 12.24 -2.37 -0.64
CA PRO A 59 11.97 -2.22 -2.08
C PRO A 59 10.47 -2.24 -2.41
N SER A 60 9.68 -3.07 -1.71
CA SER A 60 8.23 -3.08 -1.89
C SER A 60 7.58 -1.78 -1.43
N LEU A 61 8.05 -1.19 -0.32
CA LEU A 61 7.55 0.08 0.19
C LEU A 61 7.89 1.24 -0.75
N VAL A 62 9.06 1.23 -1.38
CA VAL A 62 9.43 2.21 -2.43
C VAL A 62 8.57 2.04 -3.67
N ASN A 63 8.30 0.80 -4.10
CA ASN A 63 7.38 0.54 -5.21
C ASN A 63 5.96 1.03 -4.92
N LEU A 64 5.53 1.01 -3.66
CA LEU A 64 4.26 1.59 -3.25
C LEU A 64 4.25 3.13 -3.44
N MET A 65 5.36 3.81 -3.07
CA MET A 65 5.53 5.26 -3.34
C MET A 65 5.50 5.53 -4.85
N ARG A 66 6.24 4.73 -5.63
CA ARG A 66 6.32 4.84 -7.08
C ARG A 66 4.94 4.73 -7.72
N ALA A 67 4.14 3.75 -7.31
CA ALA A 67 2.80 3.52 -7.84
C ALA A 67 1.79 4.63 -7.48
N GLU A 68 1.95 5.30 -6.35
CA GLU A 68 1.14 6.48 -6.02
C GLU A 68 1.56 7.73 -6.83
N LEU A 69 2.86 7.91 -7.07
CA LEU A 69 3.37 9.03 -7.86
C LEU A 69 3.10 8.86 -9.36
N ALA A 70 3.17 7.63 -9.86
CA ALA A 70 2.99 7.23 -11.24
C ALA A 70 2.25 5.88 -11.29
N PRO A 71 0.90 5.91 -11.38
CA PRO A 71 0.11 4.69 -11.42
C PRO A 71 0.47 3.77 -12.60
N PRO A 72 0.40 2.44 -12.43
CA PRO A 72 0.56 1.50 -13.54
C PRO A 72 -0.41 1.80 -14.68
N PRO A 73 -0.03 1.64 -15.97
CA PRO A 73 -0.88 1.97 -17.12
C PRO A 73 -2.23 1.23 -17.14
N ASN A 74 -2.28 0.04 -16.54
CA ASN A 74 -3.46 -0.83 -16.46
C ASN A 74 -4.15 -0.79 -15.08
N ALA A 75 -3.87 0.23 -14.25
CA ALA A 75 -4.49 0.35 -12.94
C ALA A 75 -6.00 0.64 -13.07
N LEU A 76 -6.81 -0.22 -12.45
CA LEU A 76 -8.26 -0.03 -12.29
C LEU A 76 -8.59 0.93 -11.15
N TRP A 77 -7.65 1.09 -10.20
CA TRP A 77 -7.80 1.91 -9.00
C TRP A 77 -6.68 2.94 -8.91
N ALA A 78 -7.03 4.16 -8.51
CA ALA A 78 -6.07 5.14 -8.05
C ALA A 78 -5.60 4.76 -6.64
N LEU A 79 -4.28 4.63 -6.47
CA LEU A 79 -3.64 4.33 -5.19
C LEU A 79 -3.33 5.63 -4.44
N GLN A 80 -3.65 5.66 -3.14
CA GLN A 80 -3.07 6.59 -2.20
C GLN A 80 -2.57 5.82 -0.97
N TRP A 81 -1.29 5.92 -0.65
CA TRP A 81 -0.72 5.40 0.58
C TRP A 81 -1.00 6.37 1.73
N ALA A 82 -1.73 5.91 2.73
CA ALA A 82 -2.01 6.70 3.91
C ALA A 82 -0.78 6.74 4.82
N LEU A 83 -0.25 7.95 5.07
CA LEU A 83 0.79 8.21 6.08
C LEU A 83 0.21 8.41 7.49
N ARG A 84 -1.10 8.67 7.57
CA ARG A 84 -1.88 8.82 8.80
C ARG A 84 -3.16 8.02 8.67
N ILE A 85 -3.63 7.46 9.78
CA ILE A 85 -4.83 6.62 9.77
C ILE A 85 -6.05 7.47 9.40
N PRO A 86 -6.74 7.17 8.29
CA PRO A 86 -7.93 7.90 7.88
C PRO A 86 -9.07 7.78 8.91
N PRO A 87 -9.91 8.80 9.10
CA PRO A 87 -11.09 8.69 9.98
C PRO A 87 -12.06 7.57 9.58
N ALA A 88 -12.17 7.31 8.27
CA ALA A 88 -13.00 6.23 7.70
C ALA A 88 -12.35 4.84 7.80
N ALA A 89 -11.14 4.72 8.35
CA ALA A 89 -10.49 3.43 8.52
C ALA A 89 -11.16 2.61 9.64
N PRO A 90 -11.12 1.26 9.54
CA PRO A 90 -11.52 0.40 10.65
C PRO A 90 -10.78 0.78 11.93
N GLN A 91 -11.48 0.76 13.07
CA GLN A 91 -10.99 1.22 14.38
C GLN A 91 -10.03 0.19 15.02
N ILE A 92 -9.01 -0.24 14.28
CA ILE A 92 -7.91 -1.08 14.78
C ILE A 92 -6.96 -0.22 15.62
N VAL A 93 -6.73 1.01 15.17
CA VAL A 93 -5.85 2.01 15.78
C VAL A 93 -6.50 3.39 15.60
N PRO A 94 -6.36 4.33 16.56
CA PRO A 94 -7.03 5.63 16.48
C PRO A 94 -6.67 6.44 15.23
N ALA A 95 -7.66 7.15 14.68
CA ALA A 95 -7.48 8.02 13.53
C ALA A 95 -6.46 9.15 13.78
N GLY A 96 -5.78 9.60 12.71
CA GLY A 96 -4.79 10.68 12.76
C GLY A 96 -3.40 10.28 13.28
N GLN A 97 -3.27 9.10 13.88
CA GLN A 97 -1.98 8.50 14.24
C GLN A 97 -1.21 8.07 12.98
N PRO A 98 0.12 7.87 13.06
CA PRO A 98 0.90 7.35 11.93
C PRO A 98 0.34 6.01 11.44
N ALA A 99 0.13 5.90 10.12
CA ALA A 99 -0.51 4.73 9.52
C ALA A 99 0.45 3.56 9.22
N VAL A 100 1.75 3.74 9.43
CA VAL A 100 2.72 2.64 9.35
C VAL A 100 3.10 2.21 10.76
N LEU A 101 2.86 0.95 11.07
CA LEU A 101 3.14 0.33 12.37
C LEU A 101 3.98 -0.92 12.17
N LEU A 102 5.13 -0.94 12.84
CA LEU A 102 6.04 -2.07 12.82
C LEU A 102 5.91 -2.84 14.13
N ALA A 103 5.69 -4.15 14.03
CA ALA A 103 5.50 -5.03 15.18
C ALA A 103 6.25 -6.35 14.98
N LYS A 104 7.50 -6.41 15.44
CA LYS A 104 8.42 -7.56 15.28
C LYS A 104 8.50 -8.03 13.82
N ASN A 105 7.62 -8.98 13.47
CA ASN A 105 7.58 -9.64 12.17
C ASN A 105 6.42 -9.18 11.29
N LYS A 106 5.70 -8.12 11.68
CA LYS A 106 4.56 -7.60 10.93
C LYS A 106 4.69 -6.11 10.64
N ILE A 107 4.20 -5.71 9.47
CA ILE A 107 4.03 -4.32 9.06
C ILE A 107 2.55 -4.11 8.82
N LEU A 108 1.90 -3.28 9.63
CA LEU A 108 0.55 -2.78 9.38
C LEU A 108 0.68 -1.43 8.66
N PHE A 109 -0.01 -1.31 7.53
CA PHE A 109 -0.09 -0.09 6.74
C PHE A 109 -1.48 0.08 6.14
N PHE A 110 -1.81 1.29 5.71
CA PHE A 110 -3.14 1.60 5.18
C PHE A 110 -3.01 2.16 3.77
N ILE A 111 -3.81 1.65 2.85
CA ILE A 111 -3.95 2.22 1.51
C ILE A 111 -5.39 2.63 1.26
N CYS A 112 -5.58 3.66 0.46
CA CYS A 112 -6.86 4.08 -0.07
C CYS A 112 -6.88 3.78 -1.56
N LEU A 113 -7.88 3.01 -2.01
CA LEU A 113 -8.13 2.76 -3.43
C LEU A 113 -9.36 3.55 -3.86
N THR A 114 -9.24 4.31 -4.94
CA THR A 114 -10.34 5.13 -5.46
C THR A 114 -10.62 4.81 -6.92
N ARG A 115 -11.91 4.66 -7.27
CA ARG A 115 -12.38 4.41 -8.64
C ARG A 115 -13.75 5.05 -8.83
N GLY A 116 -13.81 6.13 -9.61
CA GLY A 116 -15.02 6.95 -9.73
C GLY A 116 -15.42 7.50 -8.36
N GLU A 117 -16.66 7.23 -7.94
CA GLU A 117 -17.18 7.62 -6.62
C GLU A 117 -16.88 6.59 -5.51
N THR A 118 -16.33 5.43 -5.88
CA THR A 118 -16.04 4.37 -4.92
C THR A 118 -14.67 4.58 -4.27
N GLN A 119 -14.63 4.59 -2.94
CA GLN A 119 -13.40 4.66 -2.14
C GLN A 119 -13.33 3.49 -1.16
N LEU A 120 -12.19 2.79 -1.14
CA LEU A 120 -11.90 1.70 -0.23
C LEU A 120 -10.72 2.06 0.65
N VAL A 121 -10.89 1.99 1.98
CA VAL A 121 -9.79 2.17 2.94
C VAL A 121 -9.39 0.80 3.48
N LEU A 122 -8.19 0.36 3.11
CA LEU A 122 -7.74 -1.02 3.34
C LEU A 122 -6.60 -1.05 4.36
N PRO A 123 -6.82 -1.60 5.57
CA PRO A 123 -5.76 -1.89 6.51
C PRO A 123 -5.07 -3.20 6.13
N LEU A 124 -3.83 -3.14 5.64
CA LEU A 124 -3.06 -4.30 5.22
C LEU A 124 -1.98 -4.64 6.25
N VAL A 125 -1.79 -5.94 6.49
CA VAL A 125 -0.72 -6.51 7.29
C VAL A 125 0.15 -7.35 6.38
N TYR A 126 1.42 -6.99 6.28
CA TYR A 126 2.46 -7.86 5.75
C TYR A 126 3.10 -8.63 6.91
N ASP A 127 3.01 -9.96 6.87
CA ASP A 127 3.67 -10.88 7.79
C ASP A 127 4.94 -11.42 7.14
N MET A 128 6.08 -11.08 7.74
CA MET A 128 7.42 -11.39 7.22
C MET A 128 7.80 -12.85 7.43
N GLN A 129 7.26 -13.52 8.45
CA GLN A 129 7.55 -14.94 8.67
C GLN A 129 6.85 -15.81 7.64
N GLN A 130 5.64 -15.44 7.27
CA GLN A 130 4.83 -16.18 6.30
C GLN A 130 4.97 -15.63 4.87
N ASN A 131 5.73 -14.54 4.71
CA ASN A 131 5.79 -13.73 3.50
C ASN A 131 4.40 -13.48 2.87
N ASN A 132 3.44 -13.07 3.70
CA ASN A 132 2.03 -12.98 3.30
C ASN A 132 1.45 -11.59 3.59
N THR A 133 0.70 -11.05 2.64
CA THR A 133 0.01 -9.76 2.78
C THR A 133 -1.51 -10.00 2.83
N GLN A 134 -2.15 -9.56 3.90
CA GLN A 134 -3.57 -9.79 4.16
C GLN A 134 -4.25 -8.57 4.78
N LEU A 135 -5.58 -8.53 4.82
CA LEU A 135 -6.32 -7.51 5.58
C LEU A 135 -6.17 -7.72 7.10
N ALA A 136 -6.04 -6.62 7.83
CA ALA A 136 -5.76 -6.58 9.27
C ALA A 136 -6.98 -6.90 10.15
N ASP A 137 -8.19 -6.65 9.67
CA ASP A 137 -9.43 -6.82 10.45
C ASP A 137 -10.46 -7.66 9.70
N LYS A 138 -11.18 -8.49 10.46
CA LYS A 138 -12.16 -9.47 9.98
C LYS A 138 -13.50 -9.34 10.70
N ARG A 139 -13.63 -8.44 11.68
CA ARG A 139 -14.73 -8.52 12.66
C ARG A 139 -16.05 -7.92 12.21
N ASP A 140 -16.06 -7.02 11.21
CA ASP A 140 -17.29 -6.42 10.66
C ASP A 140 -17.11 -6.07 9.17
N THR A 141 -16.70 -7.07 8.36
CA THR A 141 -16.34 -6.81 6.96
C THR A 141 -17.55 -6.44 6.11
N GLN A 142 -17.64 -5.16 5.76
CA GLN A 142 -18.49 -4.69 4.68
C GLN A 142 -18.29 -5.54 3.40
N PRO A 143 -19.31 -5.69 2.54
CA PRO A 143 -19.24 -6.58 1.37
C PRO A 143 -18.01 -6.37 0.48
N HIS A 144 -17.57 -5.11 0.32
CA HIS A 144 -16.37 -4.78 -0.44
C HIS A 144 -15.08 -5.24 0.25
N LEU A 145 -14.97 -5.16 1.58
CA LEU A 145 -13.81 -5.67 2.32
C LEU A 145 -13.74 -7.20 2.28
N LEU A 146 -14.90 -7.88 2.27
CA LEU A 146 -14.95 -9.32 2.07
C LEU A 146 -14.44 -9.70 0.67
N ALA A 147 -14.85 -8.97 -0.37
CA ALA A 147 -14.35 -9.19 -1.73
C ALA A 147 -12.82 -8.99 -1.82
N VAL A 148 -12.28 -7.94 -1.20
CA VAL A 148 -10.82 -7.70 -1.11
C VAL A 148 -10.13 -8.85 -0.39
N ASN A 149 -10.67 -9.31 0.74
CA ASN A 149 -10.10 -10.42 1.50
C ASN A 149 -10.06 -11.71 0.67
N LEU A 150 -11.13 -12.03 -0.05
CA LEU A 150 -11.18 -13.18 -0.95
C LEU A 150 -10.19 -13.04 -2.12
N HIS A 151 -9.99 -11.82 -2.63
CA HIS A 151 -8.98 -11.56 -3.66
C HIS A 151 -7.56 -11.78 -3.13
N LEU A 152 -7.22 -11.22 -1.98
CA LEU A 152 -5.91 -11.40 -1.35
C LEU A 152 -5.63 -12.86 -0.96
N LYS A 153 -6.64 -13.61 -0.51
CA LYS A 153 -6.50 -15.05 -0.27
C LYS A 153 -6.15 -15.81 -1.54
N ARG A 154 -6.89 -15.58 -2.63
CA ARG A 154 -6.57 -16.18 -3.93
C ARG A 154 -5.17 -15.80 -4.39
N PHE A 155 -4.81 -14.52 -4.28
CA PHE A 155 -3.43 -14.07 -4.55
C PHE A 155 -2.42 -14.91 -3.77
N SER A 156 -2.59 -15.08 -2.45
CA SER A 156 -1.67 -15.85 -1.62
C SER A 156 -1.59 -17.35 -1.97
N GLU A 157 -2.69 -17.95 -2.44
CA GLU A 157 -2.76 -19.36 -2.84
C GLU A 157 -2.03 -19.62 -4.16
N PHE A 158 -2.19 -18.72 -5.15
CA PHE A 158 -1.54 -18.86 -6.46
C PHE A 158 -0.10 -18.34 -6.48
N ASN A 159 0.29 -17.49 -5.53
CA ASN A 159 1.62 -16.86 -5.44
C ASN A 159 2.48 -17.42 -4.29
N GLN A 160 2.39 -18.70 -3.97
CA GLN A 160 3.19 -19.31 -2.88
C GLN A 160 4.71 -19.33 -3.13
N ASN A 161 5.16 -19.02 -4.36
CA ASN A 161 6.56 -19.19 -4.78
C ASN A 161 7.41 -17.90 -4.78
N HIS A 162 6.95 -16.79 -4.19
CA HIS A 162 7.80 -15.59 -4.11
C HIS A 162 8.90 -15.77 -3.07
N THR A 163 10.13 -15.90 -3.54
CA THR A 163 11.34 -15.65 -2.74
C THR A 163 11.44 -14.18 -2.30
N GLU A 164 10.66 -13.30 -2.94
CA GLU A 164 10.64 -11.86 -2.71
C GLU A 164 9.45 -11.43 -1.82
N CYS A 165 9.56 -10.23 -1.24
CA CYS A 165 8.52 -9.65 -0.38
C CYS A 165 7.18 -9.49 -1.12
N THR A 166 6.09 -10.05 -0.57
CA THR A 166 4.76 -10.01 -1.20
C THR A 166 3.98 -8.71 -1.03
N LEU A 167 4.50 -7.74 -0.26
CA LEU A 167 3.81 -6.48 0.06
C LEU A 167 3.39 -5.72 -1.20
N TRP A 168 4.34 -5.39 -2.08
CA TRP A 168 4.02 -4.68 -3.32
C TRP A 168 3.26 -5.56 -4.32
N PRO A 169 3.67 -6.82 -4.59
CA PRO A 169 2.92 -7.70 -5.50
C PRO A 169 1.43 -7.81 -5.16
N ALA A 170 1.07 -7.95 -3.88
CA ALA A 170 -0.33 -8.03 -3.46
C ALA A 170 -1.09 -6.71 -3.70
N VAL A 171 -0.45 -5.56 -3.42
CA VAL A 171 -1.07 -4.25 -3.70
C VAL A 171 -1.22 -4.03 -5.19
N ARG A 172 -0.19 -4.35 -5.99
CA ARG A 172 -0.24 -4.24 -7.45
C ARG A 172 -1.38 -5.08 -8.03
N ASP A 173 -1.53 -6.31 -7.55
CA ASP A 173 -2.63 -7.20 -7.97
C ASP A 173 -4.01 -6.59 -7.68
N LEU A 174 -4.18 -5.98 -6.50
CA LEU A 174 -5.38 -5.19 -6.20
C LEU A 174 -5.56 -4.02 -7.18
N LEU A 175 -4.50 -3.29 -7.53
CA LEU A 175 -4.61 -2.16 -8.45
C LEU A 175 -5.03 -2.58 -9.86
N THR A 176 -4.53 -3.71 -10.36
CA THR A 176 -4.69 -4.09 -11.77
C THR A 176 -5.79 -5.11 -12.01
N ASN A 177 -6.12 -5.93 -11.02
CA ASN A 177 -6.99 -7.11 -11.20
C ASN A 177 -8.20 -7.14 -10.27
N PHE A 178 -8.26 -6.30 -9.23
CA PHE A 178 -9.43 -6.28 -8.36
C PHE A 178 -10.58 -5.48 -8.98
N ALA A 179 -11.72 -6.15 -9.13
CA ALA A 179 -12.99 -5.53 -9.48
C ALA A 179 -14.03 -5.85 -8.40
N LEU A 180 -14.93 -4.90 -8.12
CA LEU A 180 -16.03 -5.16 -7.21
C LEU A 180 -17.07 -6.07 -7.90
N PRO A 181 -17.82 -6.88 -7.15
CA PRO A 181 -18.84 -7.77 -7.73
C PRO A 181 -19.89 -7.02 -8.59
N GLN A 182 -20.14 -5.75 -8.31
CA GLN A 182 -21.07 -4.89 -9.04
C GLN A 182 -20.55 -4.50 -10.43
N ASP A 183 -19.23 -4.59 -10.63
CA ASP A 183 -18.54 -4.27 -11.89
C ASP A 183 -18.32 -5.50 -12.77
N ALA A 184 -18.65 -6.70 -12.28
CA ALA A 184 -18.54 -7.92 -13.07
C ALA A 184 -19.61 -7.91 -14.16
N ALA A 185 -19.20 -8.01 -15.43
CA ALA A 185 -20.12 -8.16 -16.55
C ALA A 185 -21.12 -9.30 -16.27
N PRO A 186 -22.43 -9.12 -16.56
CA PRO A 186 -23.39 -10.19 -16.36
C PRO A 186 -22.92 -11.43 -17.13
N ALA A 187 -22.81 -12.56 -16.42
CA ALA A 187 -22.47 -13.83 -17.04
C ALA A 187 -23.38 -14.03 -18.26
N ALA A 188 -22.78 -14.25 -19.43
CA ALA A 188 -23.50 -14.45 -20.67
C ALA A 188 -24.58 -15.52 -20.44
N ALA A 189 -25.85 -15.14 -20.66
CA ALA A 189 -26.96 -16.07 -20.52
C ALA A 189 -26.70 -17.31 -21.38
N PRO A 190 -26.99 -18.53 -20.88
CA PRO A 190 -26.82 -19.73 -21.68
C PRO A 190 -27.68 -19.61 -22.96
N PRO A 191 -27.18 -20.10 -24.10
CA PRO A 191 -27.90 -20.01 -25.36
C PRO A 191 -29.26 -20.71 -25.23
N PRO A 192 -30.33 -20.17 -25.85
CA PRO A 192 -31.62 -20.84 -25.88
C PRO A 192 -31.48 -22.18 -26.63
N THR A 193 -32.02 -23.23 -26.03
CA THR A 193 -32.16 -24.58 -26.60
C THR A 193 -33.13 -24.62 -27.77
#